data_AF-A0A660MSW1-F1
#
_entry.id   AF-A0A660MSW1-F1
#
_cell.length_a   1.000
_cell.length_b   1.000
_cell.length_c   1.000
_cell.angle_alpha   90.00
_cell.angle_beta   90.00
_cell.angle_gamma   90.00
#
_symmetry.space_group_name_H-M   'P 1'
#
loop_
_entity.id
_entity.type
_entity.pdbx_description
1 polymer ?
#
loop_
_entity_poly.entity_id
_entity_poly.type
_entity_poly.pdbx_seq_one_letter_code
_entity_poly.pdbx_strand_id
1 'polypeptide(L)'
;MEILHQIGTKILDVSLFIFQSFKQITGLSEPYATIVFRLICSYLIIFVLILPLQRLLKKKKIRLQKEVVAAVDEMIYLLARTQHLKQLNLKNLGGSPNVALMKSIFTKGNYNYIQSSSLILENMHKVESLLGERVIPGEKEQNFTRLLKRIHFVSFFEGVFRGILTIATLGIFALIG
;
A
#
# COMPACT_ATOMS: atom_id res chain seq x y z
N MET A 1 -11.64 -26.72 19.89
CA MET A 1 -12.85 -25.86 19.84
C MET A 1 -13.23 -25.31 21.22
N GLU A 2 -13.11 -26.07 22.32
CA GLU A 2 -13.48 -25.63 23.67
C GLU A 2 -12.74 -24.36 24.15
N ILE A 3 -11.45 -24.21 23.84
CA ILE A 3 -10.66 -23.04 24.24
C ILE A 3 -11.19 -21.75 23.59
N LEU A 4 -11.55 -21.81 22.30
CA LEU A 4 -12.12 -20.68 21.57
C LEU A 4 -13.51 -20.32 22.11
N HIS A 5 -14.28 -21.32 22.53
CA HIS A 5 -15.59 -21.10 23.14
C HIS A 5 -15.48 -20.46 24.53
N GLN A 6 -14.57 -20.94 25.38
CA GLN A 6 -14.29 -20.35 26.71
C GLN A 6 -13.73 -18.92 26.62
N ILE A 7 -12.92 -18.61 25.61
CA ILE A 7 -12.45 -17.25 25.38
C ILE A 7 -13.62 -16.37 24.96
N GLY A 8 -14.48 -16.85 24.05
CA GLY A 8 -15.67 -16.13 23.61
C GLY A 8 -16.63 -15.78 24.74
N THR A 9 -16.92 -16.73 25.64
CA THR A 9 -17.81 -16.50 26.79
C THR A 9 -17.23 -15.50 27.78
N LYS A 10 -15.94 -15.62 28.12
CA LYS A 10 -15.26 -14.67 29.00
C LYS A 10 -15.25 -13.24 28.45
N ILE A 11 -15.07 -13.07 27.14
CA ILE A 11 -15.12 -11.74 26.51
C ILE A 11 -16.55 -11.17 26.61
N LEU A 12 -17.55 -12.02 26.41
CA LEU A 12 -18.96 -11.60 26.51
C LEU A 12 -19.29 -11.14 27.94
N ASP A 13 -18.90 -11.92 28.94
CA ASP A 13 -19.15 -11.62 30.36
C ASP A 13 -18.48 -10.30 30.79
N VAL A 14 -17.24 -10.09 30.36
CA VAL A 14 -16.52 -8.82 30.61
C VAL A 14 -17.22 -7.66 29.90
N SER A 15 -17.69 -7.84 28.67
CA SER A 15 -18.40 -6.78 27.94
C SER A 15 -19.72 -6.38 28.62
N LEU A 16 -20.46 -7.36 29.15
CA LEU A 16 -21.71 -7.18 29.89
C LEU A 16 -21.47 -6.45 31.21
N PHE A 17 -20.43 -6.84 31.95
CA PHE A 17 -20.03 -6.17 33.19
C PHE A 17 -19.66 -4.70 32.97
N ILE A 18 -18.88 -4.41 31.92
CA ILE A 18 -18.49 -3.04 31.57
C ILE A 18 -19.73 -2.21 31.19
N PHE A 19 -20.65 -2.77 30.41
CA PHE A 19 -21.89 -2.07 30.03
C PHE A 19 -22.80 -1.78 31.23
N GLN A 20 -22.98 -2.75 32.14
CA GLN A 20 -23.77 -2.54 33.36
C GLN A 20 -23.16 -1.47 34.26
N SER A 21 -21.83 -1.48 34.41
CA SER A 21 -21.10 -0.45 35.16
C SER A 21 -21.26 0.93 34.52
N PHE A 22 -21.16 1.03 33.19
CA PHE A 22 -21.39 2.27 32.44
C PHE A 22 -22.82 2.81 32.63
N LYS A 23 -23.83 1.94 32.56
CA LYS A 23 -25.24 2.31 32.79
C LYS A 23 -25.45 2.84 34.21
N GLN A 24 -24.85 2.19 35.22
CA GLN A 24 -24.92 2.64 36.62
C GLN A 24 -24.26 4.02 36.84
N ILE A 25 -23.10 4.25 36.22
CA ILE A 25 -22.36 5.52 36.36
C ILE A 25 -23.07 6.67 35.65
N THR A 26 -23.61 6.43 34.45
CA THR A 26 -24.21 7.50 33.63
C THR A 26 -25.68 7.79 33.97
N GLY A 27 -26.37 6.87 34.64
CA GLY A 27 -27.79 7.01 34.98
C GLY A 27 -28.74 7.07 33.76
N LEU A 28 -28.23 6.80 32.55
CA LEU A 28 -28.98 6.87 31.30
C LEU A 28 -30.00 5.72 31.23
N SER A 29 -31.15 5.99 30.62
CA SER A 29 -32.10 4.90 30.32
C SER A 29 -31.49 3.95 29.30
N GLU A 30 -31.89 2.68 29.37
CA GLU A 30 -31.29 1.58 28.61
C GLU A 30 -31.12 1.81 27.09
N PRO A 31 -32.11 2.38 26.35
CA PRO A 31 -31.92 2.64 24.92
C PRO A 31 -30.81 3.67 24.67
N TYR A 32 -30.74 4.74 25.47
CA TYR A 32 -29.72 5.77 25.31
C TYR A 32 -28.34 5.29 25.77
N ALA A 33 -28.27 4.56 26.89
CA ALA A 33 -27.02 3.98 27.38
C ALA A 33 -26.40 3.05 26.33
N THR A 34 -27.21 2.24 25.65
CA THR A 34 -26.75 1.33 24.60
C THR A 34 -26.17 2.08 23.40
N ILE A 35 -26.83 3.15 22.95
CA ILE A 35 -26.37 3.97 21.82
C ILE A 35 -25.04 4.65 22.17
N VAL A 36 -24.98 5.33 23.32
CA VAL A 36 -23.77 6.06 23.76
C VAL A 36 -22.61 5.10 24.00
N PHE A 37 -22.86 3.95 24.62
CA PHE A 37 -21.82 2.95 24.85
C PHE A 37 -21.25 2.41 23.52
N ARG A 38 -22.11 2.08 22.55
CA ARG A 38 -21.67 1.66 21.21
C ARG A 38 -20.85 2.74 20.52
N LEU A 39 -21.27 4.01 20.61
CA LEU A 39 -20.50 5.13 20.07
C LEU A 39 -19.10 5.24 20.70
N ILE A 40 -19.00 5.17 22.02
CA ILE A 40 -17.71 5.22 22.74
C ILE A 40 -16.82 4.04 22.32
N CYS A 41 -17.37 2.82 22.28
CA CYS A 41 -16.64 1.64 21.85
C CYS A 41 -16.15 1.77 20.39
N SER A 42 -17.01 2.26 19.48
CA SER A 42 -16.63 2.52 18.09
C SER A 42 -15.50 3.55 17.98
N TYR A 43 -15.54 4.62 18.78
CA TYR A 43 -14.45 5.61 18.84
C TYR A 43 -13.15 5.01 19.34
N LEU A 44 -13.20 4.23 20.42
CA LEU A 44 -12.04 3.55 20.97
C LEU A 44 -11.41 2.61 19.93
N ILE A 45 -12.21 1.86 19.18
CA ILE A 45 -11.74 1.02 18.08
C ILE A 45 -11.03 1.85 17.01
N ILE A 46 -11.58 3.01 16.63
CA ILE A 46 -10.96 3.87 15.63
C ILE A 46 -9.58 4.37 16.11
N PHE A 47 -9.49 4.86 17.34
CA PHE A 47 -8.25 5.40 17.89
C PHE A 47 -7.19 4.33 18.18
N VAL A 48 -7.60 3.18 18.73
CA VAL A 48 -6.68 2.13 19.20
C VAL A 48 -6.29 1.17 18.08
N LEU A 49 -7.17 0.91 17.10
CA LEU A 49 -6.91 -0.05 16.03
C LEU A 49 -6.70 0.61 14.68
N ILE A 50 -7.67 1.42 14.22
CA ILE A 50 -7.67 1.93 12.84
C ILE A 50 -6.54 2.94 12.62
N LEU A 51 -6.37 3.89 13.53
CA LEU A 51 -5.37 4.94 13.43
C LEU A 51 -3.92 4.41 13.41
N PRO A 52 -3.50 3.50 14.31
CA PRO A 52 -2.18 2.90 14.22
C PRO A 52 -2.02 2.01 12.99
N LEU A 53 -3.04 1.24 12.57
CA LEU A 53 -2.97 0.47 11.32
C LEU A 53 -2.74 1.38 10.12
N GLN A 54 -3.44 2.50 10.01
CA GLN A 54 -3.27 3.46 8.94
C GLN A 54 -1.83 4.01 8.92
N ARG A 55 -1.27 4.37 10.08
CA ARG A 55 0.13 4.85 10.20
C ARG A 55 1.12 3.78 9.75
N LEU A 56 0.91 2.52 10.16
CA LEU A 56 1.76 1.39 9.76
C LEU A 56 1.69 1.14 8.25
N LEU A 57 0.49 1.16 7.67
CA LEU A 57 0.29 1.01 6.23
C LEU A 57 0.97 2.12 5.44
N LYS A 58 0.87 3.38 5.89
CA LYS A 58 1.56 4.52 5.27
C LYS A 58 3.09 4.34 5.29
N LYS A 59 3.65 3.92 6.44
CA LYS A 59 5.10 3.62 6.55
C LYS A 59 5.50 2.46 5.63
N LYS A 60 4.69 1.39 5.58
CA LYS A 60 4.94 0.23 4.73
C LYS A 60 4.89 0.59 3.25
N LYS A 61 3.94 1.43 2.83
CA LYS A 61 3.83 1.94 1.46
C LYS A 61 5.09 2.68 1.02
N ILE A 62 5.61 3.57 1.87
CA ILE A 62 6.85 4.32 1.57
C ILE A 62 8.05 3.38 1.43
N ARG A 63 8.17 2.37 2.29
CA ARG A 63 9.24 1.37 2.18
C ARG A 63 9.14 0.59 0.88
N LEU A 64 7.96 0.09 0.55
CA LEU A 64 7.73 -0.63 -0.71
C LEU A 64 7.97 0.26 -1.94
N GLN A 65 7.62 1.54 -1.88
CA GLN A 65 7.93 2.51 -2.94
C GLN A 65 9.44 2.63 -3.17
N LYS A 66 10.23 2.72 -2.09
CA LYS A 66 11.70 2.75 -2.19
C LYS A 66 12.26 1.46 -2.77
N GLU A 67 11.72 0.31 -2.38
CA GLU A 67 12.11 -1.00 -2.92
C GLU A 67 11.80 -1.11 -4.43
N VAL A 68 10.66 -0.57 -4.87
CA VAL A 68 10.29 -0.51 -6.30
C VAL A 68 11.26 0.36 -7.09
N VAL A 69 11.61 1.55 -6.57
CA VAL A 69 12.60 2.43 -7.22
C VAL A 69 13.95 1.72 -7.33
N ALA A 70 14.43 1.12 -6.24
CA ALA A 70 15.68 0.38 -6.24
C ALA A 70 15.68 -0.79 -7.24
N ALA A 71 14.57 -1.53 -7.35
CA ALA A 71 14.44 -2.60 -8.33
C ALA A 71 14.49 -2.07 -9.77
N VAL A 72 13.83 -0.94 -10.04
CA VAL A 72 13.88 -0.29 -11.37
C VAL A 72 15.29 0.21 -11.68
N ASP A 73 15.95 0.87 -10.74
CA ASP A 73 17.32 1.36 -10.90
C ASP A 73 18.29 0.20 -11.18
N GLU A 74 18.13 -0.93 -10.49
CA GLU A 74 18.93 -2.13 -10.74
C GLU A 74 18.69 -2.69 -12.15
N MET A 75 17.43 -2.78 -12.60
CA MET A 75 17.11 -3.23 -13.96
C MET A 75 17.67 -2.27 -15.03
N ILE A 76 17.58 -0.97 -14.81
CA ILE A 76 18.18 0.06 -15.69
C ILE A 76 19.70 -0.07 -15.71
N TYR A 77 20.33 -0.26 -14.56
CA TYR A 77 21.78 -0.46 -14.45
C TYR A 77 22.25 -1.68 -15.25
N LEU A 78 21.52 -2.80 -15.16
CA LEU A 78 21.83 -4.01 -15.92
C LEU A 78 21.73 -3.76 -17.44
N LEU A 79 20.68 -3.06 -17.89
CA LEU A 79 20.53 -2.68 -19.30
C LEU A 79 21.69 -1.78 -19.76
N ALA A 80 22.03 -0.75 -18.99
CA ALA A 80 23.10 0.18 -19.32
C ALA A 80 24.48 -0.49 -19.34
N ARG A 81 24.76 -1.39 -18.39
CA ARG A 81 25.99 -2.16 -18.33
C ARG A 81 26.16 -3.04 -19.57
N THR A 82 25.11 -3.76 -19.98
CA THR A 82 25.16 -4.63 -21.16
C THR A 82 25.31 -3.84 -22.46
N GLN A 83 24.70 -2.66 -22.55
CA GLN A 83 24.89 -1.73 -23.66
C GLN A 83 26.32 -1.22 -23.77
N HIS A 84 26.92 -0.80 -22.65
CA HIS A 84 28.31 -0.36 -22.60
C HIS A 84 29.28 -1.47 -23.01
N LEU A 85 29.04 -2.70 -22.55
CA LEU A 85 29.88 -3.86 -22.89
C LEU A 85 29.81 -4.24 -24.37
N LYS A 86 28.65 -4.09 -25.03
CA LYS A 86 28.46 -4.45 -26.44
C LYS A 86 28.86 -3.37 -27.45
N GLN A 87 29.34 -2.19 -27.01
CA GLN A 87 29.71 -1.07 -27.88
C GLN A 87 28.70 -0.81 -29.03
N LEU A 88 27.40 -0.84 -28.71
CA LEU A 88 26.36 -0.73 -29.73
C LEU A 88 26.50 0.57 -30.52
N ASN A 89 26.53 0.43 -31.86
CA ASN A 89 26.87 1.49 -32.78
C ASN A 89 25.83 2.63 -32.69
N LEU A 90 26.28 3.73 -32.06
CA LEU A 90 25.52 4.87 -31.54
C LEU A 90 24.63 5.58 -32.57
N LYS A 91 24.90 5.36 -33.86
CA LYS A 91 24.23 6.01 -35.01
C LYS A 91 22.86 5.41 -35.34
N ASN A 92 22.61 4.14 -35.03
CA ASN A 92 21.32 3.50 -35.33
C ASN A 92 20.24 3.74 -34.26
N LEU A 93 20.60 4.41 -33.15
CA LEU A 93 19.75 4.61 -31.97
C LEU A 93 19.47 6.09 -31.65
N GLY A 94 19.68 7.01 -32.59
CA GLY A 94 19.20 8.40 -32.47
C GLY A 94 20.02 9.33 -31.57
N GLY A 95 21.31 9.06 -31.38
CA GLY A 95 22.23 9.94 -30.63
C GLY A 95 22.08 9.83 -29.11
N SER A 96 23.15 9.34 -28.46
CA SER A 96 23.23 9.06 -27.01
C SER A 96 22.25 7.98 -26.50
N PRO A 97 22.58 6.68 -26.63
CA PRO A 97 21.70 5.57 -26.23
C PRO A 97 21.46 5.52 -24.72
N ASN A 98 22.42 5.92 -23.88
CA ASN A 98 22.19 6.02 -22.43
C ASN A 98 21.07 7.02 -22.12
N VAL A 99 20.96 8.10 -22.88
CA VAL A 99 19.93 9.12 -22.69
C VAL A 99 18.66 8.78 -23.46
N ALA A 100 18.72 8.11 -24.61
CA ALA A 100 17.57 7.77 -25.44
C ALA A 100 16.79 6.53 -24.94
N LEU A 101 17.48 5.53 -24.40
CA LEU A 101 16.87 4.30 -23.85
C LEU A 101 16.37 4.53 -22.42
N MET A 102 17.10 5.32 -21.61
CA MET A 102 16.51 5.84 -20.37
C MET A 102 15.39 6.83 -20.69
N LYS A 103 15.54 7.74 -21.68
CA LYS A 103 14.42 8.60 -22.10
C LYS A 103 13.23 7.76 -22.48
N SER A 104 13.34 6.70 -23.28
CA SER A 104 12.16 5.91 -23.68
C SER A 104 11.44 5.28 -22.48
N ILE A 105 12.18 4.81 -21.47
CA ILE A 105 11.62 4.36 -20.19
C ILE A 105 10.92 5.51 -19.43
N PHE A 106 11.41 6.75 -19.55
CA PHE A 106 10.93 7.93 -18.80
C PHE A 106 10.11 8.97 -19.62
N THR A 107 9.91 8.79 -20.93
CA THR A 107 9.26 9.79 -21.79
C THR A 107 7.75 9.63 -21.78
N LYS A 108 7.07 10.76 -21.54
CA LYS A 108 5.63 10.99 -21.31
C LYS A 108 5.13 10.63 -19.91
N GLY A 109 5.09 11.65 -19.03
CA GLY A 109 4.19 11.74 -17.86
C GLY A 109 4.39 10.75 -16.71
N ASN A 110 5.32 9.80 -16.83
CA ASN A 110 5.42 8.61 -15.99
C ASN A 110 6.48 8.73 -14.89
N TYR A 111 6.33 9.71 -14.00
CA TYR A 111 7.16 9.82 -12.79
C TYR A 111 6.73 8.84 -11.68
N ASN A 112 5.64 8.08 -11.89
CA ASN A 112 5.07 7.20 -10.88
C ASN A 112 5.31 5.73 -11.27
N TYR A 113 6.48 5.21 -10.90
CA TYR A 113 6.94 3.83 -11.18
C TYR A 113 5.90 2.74 -10.92
N ILE A 114 4.99 2.96 -9.97
CA ILE A 114 3.91 2.04 -9.63
C ILE A 114 2.81 2.03 -10.68
N GLN A 115 2.34 3.20 -11.12
CA GLN A 115 1.27 3.33 -12.11
C GLN A 115 1.76 3.02 -13.53
N SER A 116 3.02 3.32 -13.80
CA SER A 116 3.66 3.14 -15.10
C SER A 116 4.38 1.79 -15.23
N SER A 117 4.19 0.88 -14.27
CA SER A 117 4.95 -0.35 -14.15
C SER A 117 4.87 -1.26 -15.38
N SER A 118 3.70 -1.39 -16.00
CA SER A 118 3.52 -2.15 -17.24
C SER A 118 4.30 -1.54 -18.41
N LEU A 119 4.25 -0.20 -18.54
CA LEU A 119 4.98 0.54 -19.57
C LEU A 119 6.49 0.48 -19.36
N ILE A 120 6.95 0.52 -18.11
CA ILE A 120 8.37 0.36 -17.76
C ILE A 120 8.85 -1.02 -18.20
N LEU A 121 8.13 -2.09 -17.87
CA LEU A 121 8.48 -3.45 -18.29
C LEU A 121 8.42 -3.61 -19.82
N GLU A 122 7.38 -3.08 -20.47
CA GLU A 122 7.25 -3.15 -21.92
C GLU A 122 8.40 -2.42 -22.63
N ASN A 123 8.79 -1.25 -22.12
CA ASN A 123 9.94 -0.52 -22.63
C ASN A 123 11.24 -1.26 -22.38
N MET A 124 11.42 -1.87 -21.20
CA MET A 124 12.58 -2.71 -20.90
C MET A 124 12.68 -3.89 -21.87
N HIS A 125 11.58 -4.60 -22.15
CA HIS A 125 11.56 -5.69 -23.12
C HIS A 125 11.83 -5.23 -24.56
N LYS A 126 11.37 -4.02 -24.94
CA LYS A 126 11.75 -3.42 -26.23
C LYS A 126 13.26 -3.17 -26.30
N VAL A 127 13.87 -2.71 -25.21
CA VAL A 127 15.33 -2.56 -25.13
C VAL A 127 16.04 -3.91 -25.22
N GLU A 128 15.57 -4.95 -24.54
CA GLU A 128 16.12 -6.30 -24.64
C GLU A 128 16.00 -6.88 -26.06
N SER A 129 14.87 -6.65 -26.73
CA SER A 129 14.66 -7.05 -28.13
C SER A 129 15.65 -6.34 -29.06
N LEU A 130 15.93 -5.05 -28.84
CA LEU A 130 16.95 -4.30 -29.60
C LEU A 130 18.38 -4.78 -29.28
N LEU A 131 18.62 -5.26 -28.06
CA LEU A 131 19.90 -5.83 -27.63
C LEU A 131 20.10 -7.28 -28.12
N GLY A 132 19.05 -7.92 -28.63
CA GLY A 132 19.05 -9.31 -29.08
C GLY A 132 19.30 -10.33 -27.97
N GLU A 133 19.18 -9.94 -26.71
CA GLU A 133 19.49 -10.77 -25.55
C GLU A 133 18.62 -10.37 -24.35
N ARG A 134 18.22 -11.36 -23.55
CA ARG A 134 17.53 -11.12 -22.29
C ARG A 134 18.54 -10.71 -21.23
N VAL A 135 18.48 -9.45 -20.81
CA VAL A 135 19.43 -8.84 -19.87
C VAL A 135 18.88 -8.84 -18.45
N ILE A 136 17.56 -8.75 -18.30
CA ILE A 136 16.89 -8.75 -17.01
C ILE A 136 16.55 -10.21 -16.65
N PRO A 137 17.09 -10.73 -15.52
CA PRO A 137 16.72 -12.06 -15.04
C PRO A 137 15.23 -12.12 -14.70
N GLY A 138 14.56 -13.21 -15.08
CA GLY A 138 13.13 -13.40 -14.77
C GLY A 138 12.80 -13.34 -13.28
N GLU A 139 13.76 -13.64 -12.40
CA GLU A 139 13.61 -13.47 -10.95
C GLU A 139 13.42 -12.00 -10.53
N LYS A 140 14.11 -11.06 -11.20
CA LYS A 140 14.01 -9.62 -10.91
C LYS A 140 12.66 -9.06 -11.37
N GLU A 141 12.17 -9.49 -12.53
CA GLU A 141 10.81 -9.17 -13.02
C GLU A 141 9.71 -9.70 -12.10
N GLN A 142 9.85 -10.96 -11.64
CA GLN A 142 8.92 -11.54 -10.68
C GLN A 142 8.93 -10.79 -9.35
N ASN A 143 10.11 -10.40 -8.86
CA ASN A 143 10.23 -9.62 -7.64
C ASN A 143 9.57 -8.24 -7.79
N PHE A 144 9.82 -7.55 -8.90
CA PHE A 144 9.19 -6.27 -9.23
C PHE A 144 7.65 -6.40 -9.26
N THR A 145 7.13 -7.43 -9.93
CA THR A 145 5.68 -7.69 -9.99
C THR A 145 5.09 -8.00 -8.60
N ARG A 146 5.79 -8.76 -7.76
CA ARG A 146 5.37 -9.04 -6.37
C ARG A 146 5.33 -7.76 -5.53
N LEU A 147 6.32 -6.88 -5.68
CA LEU A 147 6.37 -5.59 -4.98
C LEU A 147 5.18 -4.71 -5.39
N LEU A 148 4.87 -4.63 -6.68
CA LEU A 148 3.72 -3.88 -7.19
C LEU A 148 2.38 -4.40 -6.63
N LYS A 149 2.19 -5.72 -6.62
CA LYS A 149 0.99 -6.34 -6.01
C LYS A 149 0.86 -5.97 -4.53
N ARG A 150 1.96 -6.01 -3.77
CA ARG A 150 1.98 -5.61 -2.36
C ARG A 150 1.65 -4.12 -2.18
N ILE A 151 2.14 -3.25 -3.03
CA ILE A 151 1.84 -1.81 -2.98
C ILE A 151 0.36 -1.57 -3.27
N HIS A 152 -0.20 -2.22 -4.29
CA HIS A 152 -1.60 -2.08 -4.63
C HIS A 152 -2.50 -2.52 -3.46
N PHE A 153 -2.18 -3.66 -2.85
CA PHE A 153 -2.87 -4.14 -1.65
C PHE A 153 -2.76 -3.12 -0.50
N VAL A 154 -1.57 -2.65 -0.16
CA VAL A 154 -1.38 -1.67 0.92
C VAL A 154 -2.14 -0.36 0.63
N SER A 155 -2.14 0.11 -0.63
CA SER A 155 -2.85 1.33 -1.03
C SER A 155 -4.37 1.16 -0.98
N PHE A 156 -4.88 -0.02 -1.31
CA PHE A 156 -6.30 -0.34 -1.16
C PHE A 156 -6.74 -0.26 0.31
N PHE A 157 -6.01 -0.93 1.21
CA PHE A 157 -6.31 -0.88 2.65
C PHE A 157 -6.15 0.53 3.23
N GLU A 158 -5.14 1.28 2.83
CA GLU A 158 -5.00 2.69 3.22
C GLU A 158 -6.24 3.51 2.83
N GLY A 159 -6.78 3.29 1.63
CA GLY A 159 -8.02 3.91 1.16
C GLY A 159 -9.23 3.54 2.02
N VAL A 160 -9.39 2.26 2.34
CA VAL A 160 -10.47 1.76 3.22
C VAL A 160 -10.40 2.43 4.60
N PHE A 161 -9.23 2.43 5.25
CA PHE A 161 -9.09 3.03 6.57
C PHE A 161 -9.28 4.55 6.54
N ARG A 162 -8.82 5.23 5.48
CA ARG A 162 -9.10 6.66 5.28
C ARG A 162 -10.61 6.91 5.14
N GLY A 163 -11.33 6.06 4.41
CA GLY A 163 -12.79 6.14 4.27
C GLY A 163 -13.49 6.01 5.63
N ILE A 164 -13.13 4.99 6.42
CA ILE A 164 -13.70 4.79 7.76
C ILE A 164 -13.42 6.00 8.67
N LEU A 165 -12.20 6.52 8.67
CA LEU A 165 -11.85 7.73 9.42
C LEU A 165 -12.68 8.94 8.96
N THR A 166 -12.87 9.12 7.65
CA THR A 166 -13.63 10.25 7.11
C THR A 166 -15.09 10.20 7.58
N ILE A 167 -15.73 9.02 7.46
CA ILE A 167 -17.11 8.80 7.94
C ILE A 167 -17.19 9.04 9.45
N ALA A 168 -16.24 8.50 10.22
CA ALA A 168 -16.21 8.72 11.66
C ALA A 168 -16.04 10.20 12.01
N THR A 169 -15.22 10.95 11.27
CA THR A 169 -15.01 12.38 11.51
C THR A 169 -16.29 13.16 11.19
N LEU A 170 -16.96 12.86 10.08
CA LEU A 170 -18.26 13.44 9.71
C LEU A 170 -19.33 13.12 10.77
N GLY A 171 -19.32 11.91 11.33
CA GLY A 171 -20.19 11.53 12.44
C GLY A 171 -19.99 12.37 13.70
N ILE A 172 -18.75 12.74 14.05
CA ILE A 172 -18.49 13.70 15.15
C ILE A 172 -19.12 15.04 14.82
N PHE A 173 -18.86 15.57 13.63
CA PHE A 173 -19.33 16.89 13.25
C PHE A 173 -20.86 16.97 13.26
N ALA A 174 -21.55 15.92 12.81
CA ALA A 174 -23.01 15.84 12.85
C ALA A 174 -23.60 15.64 14.27
N LEU A 175 -22.79 15.24 15.25
CA LEU A 175 -23.21 15.12 16.66
C LEU A 175 -22.95 16.39 17.47
N ILE A 176 -22.04 17.25 17.01
CA ILE A 176 -21.67 18.50 17.69
C ILE A 176 -22.44 19.72 17.14
N GLY A 177 -22.80 19.71 15.85
CA GLY A 177 -23.60 20.75 15.19
C GLY A 177 -25.09 20.47 15.23
#